data_AF-A0A441UM34-F1
#
_entry.id   AF-A0A441UM34-F1
#
_cell.length_a   1.000
_cell.length_b   1.000
_cell.length_c   1.000
_cell.angle_alpha   90.00
_cell.angle_beta   90.00
_cell.angle_gamma   90.00
#
_symmetry.space_group_name_H-M   'P 1'
#
loop_
_entity.id
_entity.type
_entity.pdbx_description
1 polymer ?
#
loop_
_entity_poly.entity_id
_entity_poly.type
_entity_poly.pdbx_seq_one_letter_code
_entity_poly.pdbx_strand_id
1 'polypeptide(L)'
;MPASQLLHIGDNDVADAQAPRKLGVRALHFLPFDHEVADFLRLQHAASSLIVLDQAAPESVVLPCYSPFRPIFAVANLRPYAPETVIGYMSFGPVLYAYARFLMDEVEALQQQGKRVKVFFLLRDAYLLSAACEAYARKPVGKLVRIGRFVAVAASFKTRADVDYYISGIEPEYDDFHATAKRLLLPPEVAELLIRIAHQSDDPRTAFHQLLHDDDVLELIFKNSLALRLRLMRYMSKKMELEEGDTIILADTGYYGTTQEYLARTFEEELKVDILGRYVFASDEPYRAEDIKALITSPWWNYRLFEQSCTVKEGALVDYDLDGEPVLGEVIFSEKQYEKAANVQAECLRFINDARSFFTKSGVTHEYSILQRAAHAALFRQTYMPIEAELEYFKDFEYDIFMEPDRKKTIYHLESAGNNVRCLPSPFRLGAYETRSLGLDFTFSGLVQRRFQLDLGPEDMNVRFSPLKVAIVSINESKVFWLRAHHLHDGYFSIMLPYVSGTSVKMLLGEHYVWLQIEGIQLLNNARRVCSDVSSSLDLEEINREGEIYRCLSQASVATIRPVDLQQFKTPHYYHVILRPLVLRA
;
A
#
# COMPACT_ATOMS: atom_id res chain seq x y z
N MET A 1 20.89 -15.12 57.00
CA MET A 1 21.85 -15.62 55.99
C MET A 1 22.77 -14.47 55.59
N PRO A 2 24.08 -14.70 55.37
CA PRO A 2 24.98 -13.71 54.79
C PRO A 2 24.48 -13.26 53.40
N ALA A 3 24.59 -11.97 53.08
CA ALA A 3 24.17 -11.42 51.79
C ALA A 3 24.82 -12.16 50.60
N SER A 4 26.09 -12.55 50.76
CA SER A 4 26.84 -13.31 49.75
C SER A 4 26.31 -14.72 49.47
N GLN A 5 25.41 -15.25 50.32
CA GLN A 5 24.75 -16.54 50.10
C GLN A 5 23.43 -16.40 49.34
N LEU A 6 22.87 -15.20 49.24
CA LEU A 6 21.65 -14.93 48.47
C LEU A 6 21.99 -14.73 46.99
N LEU A 7 21.15 -15.27 46.11
CA LEU A 7 21.15 -14.99 44.68
C LEU A 7 19.88 -14.20 44.35
N HIS A 8 20.05 -12.98 43.85
CA HIS A 8 18.98 -12.14 43.32
C HIS A 8 19.03 -12.13 41.80
N ILE A 9 17.89 -12.34 41.16
CA ILE A 9 17.75 -12.26 39.69
C ILE A 9 16.55 -11.37 39.42
N GLY A 10 16.75 -10.34 38.62
CA GLY A 10 15.68 -9.43 38.22
C GLY A 10 16.02 -8.69 36.94
N ASP A 11 15.04 -8.00 36.36
CA ASP A 11 15.07 -7.43 35.02
C ASP A 11 15.46 -5.95 34.99
N ASN A 12 15.56 -5.29 36.16
CA ASN A 12 16.05 -3.93 36.26
C ASN A 12 17.55 -3.89 36.59
N ASP A 13 18.37 -3.38 35.68
CA ASP A 13 19.83 -3.31 35.89
C ASP A 13 20.19 -2.55 37.19
N VAL A 14 19.47 -1.48 37.51
CA VAL A 14 19.77 -0.68 38.70
C VAL A 14 19.24 -1.33 39.97
N ALA A 15 17.94 -1.62 40.03
CA ALA A 15 17.27 -2.08 41.24
C ALA A 15 17.60 -3.55 41.58
N ASP A 16 17.79 -4.40 40.57
CA ASP A 16 17.99 -5.83 40.76
C ASP A 16 19.44 -6.27 40.64
N ALA A 17 20.26 -5.59 39.83
CA ALA A 17 21.66 -5.99 39.68
C ALA A 17 22.60 -5.08 40.45
N GLN A 18 22.65 -3.79 40.13
CA GLN A 18 23.63 -2.86 40.69
C GLN A 18 23.42 -2.61 42.19
N ALA A 19 22.19 -2.31 42.64
CA ALA A 19 21.92 -2.02 44.04
C ALA A 19 22.18 -3.23 44.97
N PRO A 20 21.73 -4.46 44.65
CA PRO A 20 22.02 -5.62 45.50
C PRO A 20 23.51 -6.00 45.50
N ARG A 21 24.22 -5.84 44.37
CA ARG A 21 25.68 -6.04 44.31
C ARG A 21 26.43 -5.11 45.27
N LYS A 22 26.02 -3.83 45.36
CA LYS A 22 26.60 -2.86 46.32
C LYS A 22 26.41 -3.27 47.78
N LEU A 23 25.37 -4.05 48.08
CA LEU A 23 25.07 -4.59 49.42
C LEU A 23 25.70 -5.97 49.68
N GLY A 24 26.52 -6.47 48.76
CA GLY A 24 27.18 -7.77 48.88
C GLY A 24 26.30 -8.98 48.54
N VAL A 25 25.14 -8.76 47.91
CA VAL A 25 24.28 -9.83 47.37
C VAL A 25 24.80 -10.26 46.01
N ARG A 26 24.82 -11.57 45.73
CA ARG A 26 25.11 -12.05 44.36
C ARG A 26 23.89 -11.73 43.50
N ALA A 27 24.04 -10.85 42.52
CA ALA A 27 22.92 -10.40 41.70
C ALA A 27 23.21 -10.55 40.20
N LEU A 28 22.26 -11.11 39.47
CA LEU A 28 22.29 -11.27 38.02
C LEU A 28 21.19 -10.43 37.38
N HIS A 29 21.55 -9.68 36.35
CA HIS A 29 20.57 -8.97 35.52
C HIS A 29 19.98 -9.95 34.51
N PHE A 30 18.68 -10.16 34.58
CA PHE A 30 17.95 -10.95 33.61
C PHE A 30 17.64 -10.08 32.39
N LEU A 31 18.26 -10.42 31.26
CA LEU A 31 18.00 -9.79 29.96
C LEU A 31 17.07 -10.71 29.16
N PRO A 32 15.75 -10.42 29.11
CA PRO A 32 14.79 -11.27 28.40
C PRO A 32 14.98 -11.23 26.88
N PHE A 33 15.60 -10.16 26.37
CA PHE A 33 15.82 -9.93 24.95
C PHE A 33 17.24 -9.44 24.74
N ASP A 34 17.74 -9.67 23.54
CA ASP A 34 18.86 -8.89 23.06
C ASP A 34 18.42 -7.54 22.50
N HIS A 35 19.42 -6.71 22.17
CA HIS A 35 19.19 -5.33 21.79
C HIS A 35 18.28 -5.21 20.57
N GLU A 36 18.45 -6.07 19.56
CA GLU A 36 17.68 -6.03 18.32
C GLU A 36 16.21 -6.38 18.55
N VAL A 37 15.91 -7.43 19.33
CA VAL A 37 14.51 -7.75 19.71
C VAL A 37 13.92 -6.69 20.61
N ALA A 38 14.70 -6.16 21.56
CA ALA A 38 14.24 -5.09 22.44
C ALA A 38 13.84 -3.83 21.64
N ASP A 39 14.65 -3.43 20.66
CA ASP A 39 14.35 -2.29 19.79
C ASP A 39 13.16 -2.54 18.87
N PHE A 40 13.08 -3.73 18.27
CA PHE A 40 11.92 -4.11 17.47
C PHE A 40 10.64 -4.05 18.30
N LEU A 41 10.64 -4.64 19.50
CA LEU A 41 9.49 -4.63 20.40
C LEU A 41 9.15 -3.23 20.89
N ARG A 42 10.15 -2.38 21.11
CA ARG A 42 9.94 -0.95 21.46
C ARG A 42 9.24 -0.21 20.31
N LEU A 43 9.64 -0.46 19.07
CA LEU A 43 9.02 0.15 17.89
C LEU A 43 7.60 -0.37 17.66
N GLN A 44 7.38 -1.69 17.78
CA GLN A 44 6.05 -2.29 17.73
C GLN A 44 5.14 -1.75 18.85
N HIS A 45 5.69 -1.53 20.04
CA HIS A 45 4.96 -0.92 21.14
C HIS A 45 4.51 0.51 20.80
N ALA A 46 5.41 1.34 20.25
CA ALA A 46 5.05 2.68 19.79
C ALA A 46 3.95 2.65 18.70
N ALA A 47 4.08 1.75 17.73
CA ALA A 47 3.09 1.54 16.68
C ALA A 47 1.70 1.16 17.22
N SER A 48 1.64 0.35 18.29
CA SER A 48 0.36 -0.10 18.86
C SER A 48 -0.53 1.04 19.36
N SER A 49 0.06 2.12 19.86
CA SER A 49 -0.67 3.32 20.29
C SER A 49 -1.18 4.16 19.11
N LEU A 50 -0.61 3.96 17.93
CA LEU A 50 -0.94 4.72 16.71
C LEU A 50 -1.96 4.00 15.83
N ILE A 51 -2.36 2.77 16.16
CA ILE A 51 -3.39 2.01 15.45
C ILE A 51 -4.71 2.78 15.33
N VAL A 52 -5.02 3.68 16.28
CA VAL A 52 -6.17 4.61 16.20
C VAL A 52 -6.20 5.41 14.89
N LEU A 53 -5.03 5.67 14.31
CA LEU A 53 -4.90 6.37 13.03
C LEU A 53 -5.32 5.51 11.83
N ASP A 54 -5.62 4.23 12.05
CA ASP A 54 -6.06 3.26 11.03
C ASP A 54 -7.39 2.57 11.40
N GLN A 55 -8.07 3.00 12.47
CA GLN A 55 -9.36 2.44 12.91
C GLN A 55 -10.46 3.52 12.92
N ALA A 56 -11.71 3.17 12.59
CA ALA A 56 -12.86 4.02 12.93
C ALA A 56 -12.91 4.29 14.44
N ALA A 57 -13.44 5.46 14.81
CA ALA A 57 -13.35 6.10 16.14
C ALA A 57 -13.20 5.09 17.31
N PRO A 58 -12.01 4.94 17.91
CA PRO A 58 -11.83 3.93 18.94
C PRO A 58 -12.56 4.32 20.22
N GLU A 59 -13.03 3.33 20.97
CA GLU A 59 -13.62 3.53 22.30
C GLU A 59 -12.62 4.11 23.31
N SER A 60 -11.31 3.92 23.09
CA SER A 60 -10.22 4.50 23.88
C SER A 60 -9.04 4.88 23.00
N VAL A 61 -8.47 6.07 23.24
CA VAL A 61 -7.27 6.56 22.55
C VAL A 61 -5.99 5.89 23.07
N VAL A 62 -6.01 5.34 24.29
CA VAL A 62 -4.86 4.63 24.89
C VAL A 62 -5.26 3.19 25.15
N LEU A 63 -4.70 2.28 24.36
CA LEU A 63 -4.97 0.86 24.47
C LEU A 63 -3.80 0.16 25.18
N PRO A 64 -4.03 -0.62 26.25
CA PRO A 64 -2.95 -1.31 26.98
C PRO A 64 -2.26 -2.32 26.08
N CYS A 65 -0.99 -2.10 25.77
CA CYS A 65 -0.22 -2.93 24.83
C CYS A 65 0.21 -4.25 25.47
N TYR A 66 -0.55 -5.31 25.22
CA TYR A 66 -0.16 -6.68 25.55
C TYR A 66 0.14 -7.44 24.26
N SER A 67 1.41 -7.82 24.07
CA SER A 67 1.80 -8.76 23.01
C SER A 67 2.02 -10.14 23.62
N PRO A 68 1.18 -11.14 23.28
CA PRO A 68 1.33 -12.50 23.79
C PRO A 68 2.59 -13.20 23.26
N PHE A 69 3.23 -12.62 22.23
CA PHE A 69 4.35 -13.24 21.52
C PHE A 69 5.72 -12.88 22.10
N ARG A 70 5.79 -11.97 23.08
CA ARG A 70 7.05 -11.60 23.75
C ARG A 70 7.82 -12.81 24.30
N PRO A 71 7.20 -13.77 25.02
CA PRO A 71 7.93 -14.95 25.50
C PRO A 71 8.51 -15.80 24.37
N ILE A 72 7.85 -15.85 23.21
CA ILE A 72 8.32 -16.61 22.05
C ILE A 72 9.61 -15.98 21.50
N PHE A 73 9.64 -14.65 21.36
CA PHE A 73 10.85 -13.96 20.93
C PHE A 73 12.01 -14.10 21.92
N ALA A 74 11.72 -14.18 23.23
CA ALA A 74 12.73 -14.38 24.26
C ALA A 74 13.40 -15.77 24.17
N VAL A 75 12.65 -16.82 23.83
CA VAL A 75 13.18 -18.21 23.79
C VAL A 75 13.69 -18.65 22.42
N ALA A 76 13.35 -17.91 21.36
CA ALA A 76 13.63 -18.30 19.99
C ALA A 76 15.12 -18.22 19.58
N ASN A 77 16.00 -17.63 20.41
CA ASN A 77 17.44 -17.51 20.16
C ASN A 77 17.77 -17.07 18.72
N LEU A 78 17.10 -16.02 18.26
CA LEU A 78 17.16 -15.56 16.87
C LEU A 78 18.53 -14.93 16.59
N ARG A 79 19.58 -15.64 16.16
CA ARG A 79 20.87 -15.00 15.82
C ARG A 79 21.62 -15.73 14.69
N PRO A 80 22.20 -15.01 13.72
CA PRO A 80 22.02 -13.57 13.40
C PRO A 80 20.67 -13.30 12.71
N TYR A 81 20.13 -12.08 12.86
CA TYR A 81 18.82 -11.72 12.31
C TYR A 81 18.90 -11.41 10.82
N ALA A 82 18.69 -12.42 9.99
CA ALA A 82 18.46 -12.19 8.58
C ALA A 82 17.16 -11.38 8.36
N PRO A 83 17.06 -10.52 7.34
CA PRO A 83 15.86 -9.71 7.09
C PRO A 83 14.57 -10.54 7.04
N GLU A 84 14.62 -11.74 6.45
CA GLU A 84 13.51 -12.69 6.41
C GLU A 84 13.03 -13.13 7.80
N THR A 85 13.90 -13.20 8.81
CA THR A 85 13.50 -13.48 10.20
C THR A 85 12.77 -12.29 10.81
N VAL A 86 13.23 -11.06 10.57
CA VAL A 86 12.54 -9.86 11.09
C VAL A 86 11.16 -9.70 10.44
N ILE A 87 11.08 -9.92 9.14
CA ILE A 87 9.86 -9.80 8.35
C ILE A 87 8.92 -10.97 8.65
N GLY A 88 9.38 -12.20 8.41
CA GLY A 88 8.57 -13.40 8.51
C GLY A 88 8.30 -13.82 9.94
N TYR A 89 9.35 -14.00 10.76
CA TYR A 89 9.18 -14.51 12.12
C TYR A 89 8.63 -13.46 13.08
N MET A 90 9.15 -12.24 13.04
CA MET A 90 8.83 -11.22 14.05
C MET A 90 7.63 -10.33 13.69
N SER A 91 7.33 -10.16 12.38
CA SER A 91 6.24 -9.28 11.93
C SER A 91 5.03 -10.04 11.37
N PHE A 92 5.19 -10.81 10.29
CA PHE A 92 4.08 -11.48 9.61
C PHE A 92 3.63 -12.76 10.31
N GLY A 93 4.53 -13.50 10.94
CA GLY A 93 4.24 -14.70 11.72
C GLY A 93 3.17 -14.49 12.80
N PRO A 94 3.29 -13.47 13.68
CA PRO A 94 2.26 -13.08 14.63
C PRO A 94 0.88 -12.84 14.00
N VAL A 95 0.84 -12.23 12.82
CA VAL A 95 -0.40 -11.91 12.11
C VAL A 95 -1.03 -13.17 11.55
N LEU A 96 -0.23 -14.04 10.93
CA LEU A 96 -0.69 -15.31 10.38
C LEU A 96 -1.12 -16.28 11.49
N TYR A 97 -0.48 -16.26 12.65
CA TYR A 97 -0.92 -17.00 13.83
C TYR A 97 -2.30 -16.53 14.30
N ALA A 98 -2.51 -15.21 14.40
CA ALA A 98 -3.80 -14.64 14.79
C ALA A 98 -4.89 -14.92 13.76
N TYR A 99 -4.57 -14.84 12.46
CA TYR A 99 -5.50 -15.19 11.37
C TYR A 99 -5.86 -16.67 11.38
N ALA A 100 -4.88 -17.56 11.58
CA ALA A 100 -5.14 -18.99 11.69
C ALA A 100 -6.05 -19.31 12.88
N ARG A 101 -5.83 -18.66 14.04
CA ARG A 101 -6.75 -18.79 15.19
C ARG A 101 -8.15 -18.29 14.83
N PHE A 102 -8.26 -17.10 14.24
CA PHE A 102 -9.52 -16.49 13.82
C PHE A 102 -10.32 -17.42 12.90
N LEU A 103 -9.69 -17.93 11.85
CA LEU A 103 -10.38 -18.78 10.88
C LEU A 103 -10.83 -20.10 11.50
N MET A 104 -10.01 -20.71 12.37
CA MET A 104 -10.38 -21.95 13.05
C MET A 104 -11.56 -21.75 14.00
N ASP A 105 -11.59 -20.62 14.72
CA ASP A 105 -12.68 -20.29 15.64
C ASP A 105 -13.99 -20.04 14.87
N GLU A 106 -13.93 -19.35 13.73
CA GLU A 106 -15.09 -19.15 12.85
C GLU A 106 -15.61 -20.46 12.26
N VAL A 107 -14.72 -21.35 11.82
CA VAL A 107 -15.09 -22.68 11.32
C VAL A 107 -15.75 -23.50 12.42
N GLU A 108 -15.16 -23.53 13.62
CA GLU A 108 -15.70 -24.27 14.76
C GLU A 108 -17.07 -23.72 15.17
N ALA A 109 -17.23 -22.39 15.25
CA ALA A 109 -18.50 -21.77 15.61
C ALA A 109 -19.62 -22.10 14.61
N LEU A 110 -19.33 -22.08 13.30
CA LEU A 110 -20.31 -22.46 12.27
C LEU A 110 -20.65 -23.95 12.31
N GLN A 111 -19.68 -24.82 12.58
CA GLN A 111 -19.92 -26.25 12.75
C GLN A 111 -20.77 -26.54 13.99
N GLN A 112 -20.57 -25.81 15.09
CA GLN A 112 -21.41 -25.89 16.28
C GLN A 112 -22.85 -25.45 16.03
N GLN A 113 -23.08 -24.58 15.03
CA GLN A 113 -24.42 -24.22 14.55
C GLN A 113 -25.03 -25.26 13.59
N GLY A 114 -24.35 -26.39 13.36
CA GLY A 114 -24.81 -27.46 12.47
C GLY A 114 -24.54 -27.23 10.98
N LYS A 115 -23.75 -26.21 10.62
CA LYS A 115 -23.40 -25.94 9.21
C LYS A 115 -22.35 -26.93 8.69
N ARG A 116 -22.49 -27.33 7.43
CA ARG A 116 -21.46 -28.13 6.71
C ARG A 116 -20.45 -27.19 6.07
N VAL A 117 -19.41 -26.87 6.84
CA VAL A 117 -18.43 -25.85 6.46
C VAL A 117 -17.35 -26.40 5.53
N LYS A 118 -17.13 -25.73 4.40
CA LYS A 118 -16.02 -25.98 3.46
C LYS A 118 -15.17 -24.73 3.29
N VAL A 119 -13.88 -24.81 3.63
CA VAL A 119 -12.94 -23.69 3.54
C VAL A 119 -12.19 -23.75 2.22
N PHE A 120 -12.17 -22.64 1.49
CA PHE A 120 -11.41 -22.48 0.26
C PHE A 120 -10.52 -21.25 0.34
N PHE A 121 -9.22 -21.46 0.12
CA PHE A 121 -8.23 -20.38 0.05
C PHE A 121 -8.07 -19.96 -1.40
N LEU A 122 -8.27 -18.67 -1.68
CA LEU A 122 -8.15 -18.11 -3.03
C LEU A 122 -6.66 -18.07 -3.42
N LEU A 123 -6.27 -19.05 -4.23
CA LEU A 123 -4.89 -19.25 -4.69
C LEU A 123 -4.43 -18.04 -5.52
N ARG A 124 -3.11 -17.90 -5.60
CA ARG A 124 -2.33 -16.69 -5.83
C ARG A 124 -2.03 -15.96 -4.54
N ASP A 125 -2.99 -15.34 -3.86
CA ASP A 125 -2.72 -14.41 -2.75
C ASP A 125 -2.94 -15.04 -1.36
N ALA A 126 -3.67 -16.16 -1.26
CA ALA A 126 -3.97 -16.83 0.02
C ALA A 126 -3.11 -18.08 0.32
N TYR A 127 -2.05 -18.34 -0.44
CA TYR A 127 -1.23 -19.55 -0.26
C TYR A 127 -0.64 -19.65 1.15
N LEU A 128 0.02 -18.58 1.60
CA LEU A 128 0.60 -18.55 2.94
C LEU A 128 -0.46 -18.63 4.04
N LEU A 129 -1.68 -18.13 3.79
CA LEU A 129 -2.79 -18.22 4.74
C LEU A 129 -3.20 -19.68 4.97
N SER A 130 -3.29 -20.47 3.89
CA SER A 130 -3.55 -21.90 3.97
C SER A 130 -2.45 -22.62 4.75
N ALA A 131 -1.18 -22.41 4.37
CA ALA A 131 -0.04 -23.02 5.05
C ALA A 131 0.04 -22.65 6.54
N ALA A 132 -0.28 -21.40 6.88
CA ALA A 132 -0.36 -20.92 8.26
C ALA A 132 -1.46 -21.65 9.05
N CYS A 133 -2.64 -21.82 8.46
CA CYS A 133 -3.75 -22.54 9.07
C CYS A 133 -3.43 -24.03 9.28
N GLU A 134 -2.73 -24.66 8.34
CA GLU A 134 -2.29 -26.06 8.47
C GLU A 134 -1.21 -26.22 9.54
N ALA A 135 -0.22 -25.33 9.58
CA ALA A 135 0.81 -25.32 10.61
C ALA A 135 0.19 -25.10 12.00
N TYR A 136 -0.79 -24.20 12.09
CA TYR A 136 -1.56 -23.97 13.30
C TYR A 136 -2.39 -25.21 13.65
N ALA A 137 -3.22 -25.75 12.76
CA ALA A 137 -4.11 -26.87 13.08
C ALA A 137 -3.40 -28.22 13.24
N ARG A 138 -2.15 -28.33 12.74
CA ARG A 138 -1.37 -29.59 12.62
C ARG A 138 -2.07 -30.67 11.79
N LYS A 139 -2.88 -30.23 10.83
CA LYS A 139 -3.62 -31.06 9.87
C LYS A 139 -3.99 -30.21 8.65
N PRO A 140 -4.32 -30.83 7.51
CA PRO A 140 -4.83 -30.10 6.35
C PRO A 140 -6.08 -29.28 6.70
N VAL A 141 -6.17 -28.07 6.13
CA VAL A 141 -7.29 -27.14 6.33
C VAL A 141 -7.78 -26.65 4.99
N GLY A 142 -9.04 -26.96 4.66
CA GLY A 142 -9.67 -26.49 3.44
C GLY A 142 -9.01 -27.01 2.16
N LYS A 143 -9.30 -26.36 1.04
CA LYS A 143 -8.64 -26.60 -0.25
C LYS A 143 -8.15 -25.28 -0.85
N LEU A 144 -7.06 -25.35 -1.60
CA LEU A 144 -6.60 -24.24 -2.42
C LEU A 144 -7.43 -24.20 -3.72
N VAL A 145 -8.04 -23.06 -4.04
CA VAL A 145 -8.85 -22.88 -5.25
C VAL A 145 -8.36 -21.72 -6.08
N ARG A 146 -8.27 -21.91 -7.39
CA ARG A 146 -7.92 -20.87 -8.36
C ARG A 146 -9.18 -20.17 -8.78
N ILE A 147 -9.61 -19.20 -7.98
CA ILE A 147 -10.71 -18.29 -8.34
C ILE A 147 -10.20 -16.88 -8.05
N GLY A 148 -10.24 -16.02 -9.07
CA GLY A 148 -9.77 -14.64 -8.98
C GLY A 148 -10.90 -13.64 -9.20
N ARG A 149 -10.68 -12.40 -8.75
CA ARG A 149 -11.64 -11.28 -8.90
C ARG A 149 -12.12 -11.13 -10.34
N PHE A 150 -11.21 -11.18 -11.31
CA PHE A 150 -11.54 -11.03 -12.73
C PHE A 150 -12.59 -12.06 -13.18
N VAL A 151 -12.36 -13.34 -12.89
CA VAL A 151 -13.22 -14.42 -13.36
C VAL A 151 -14.56 -14.44 -12.62
N ALA A 152 -14.57 -14.08 -11.32
CA ALA A 152 -15.79 -13.95 -10.55
C ALA A 152 -16.71 -12.86 -11.11
N VAL A 153 -16.16 -11.68 -11.44
CA VAL A 153 -16.91 -10.58 -12.08
C VAL A 153 -17.34 -10.97 -13.50
N ALA A 154 -16.42 -11.46 -14.31
CA ALA A 154 -16.69 -11.77 -15.71
C ALA A 154 -17.76 -12.87 -15.91
N ALA A 155 -17.92 -13.77 -14.94
CA ALA A 155 -18.94 -14.83 -14.97
C ALA A 155 -20.32 -14.39 -14.43
N SER A 156 -20.45 -13.19 -13.86
CA SER A 156 -21.67 -12.79 -13.13
C SER A 156 -22.74 -12.16 -14.00
N PHE A 157 -22.43 -11.74 -15.22
CA PHE A 157 -23.39 -11.02 -16.06
C PHE A 157 -24.47 -11.96 -16.59
N LYS A 158 -25.71 -11.81 -16.10
CA LYS A 158 -26.90 -12.57 -16.54
C LYS A 158 -27.95 -11.65 -17.17
N THR A 159 -27.98 -10.39 -16.73
CA THR A 159 -28.99 -9.39 -17.09
C THR A 159 -28.35 -8.02 -17.28
N ARG A 160 -29.12 -7.08 -17.87
CA ARG A 160 -28.70 -5.68 -18.00
C ARG A 160 -28.35 -5.06 -16.64
N ALA A 161 -29.15 -5.35 -15.61
CA ALA A 161 -28.92 -4.86 -14.25
C ALA A 161 -27.57 -5.29 -13.67
N ASP A 162 -27.02 -6.45 -14.06
CA ASP A 162 -25.69 -6.89 -13.61
C ASP A 162 -24.57 -6.06 -14.24
N VAL A 163 -24.74 -5.65 -15.50
CA VAL A 163 -23.82 -4.76 -16.21
C VAL A 163 -23.89 -3.36 -15.62
N ASP A 164 -25.10 -2.85 -15.38
CA ASP A 164 -25.33 -1.54 -14.75
C ASP A 164 -24.68 -1.50 -13.36
N TYR A 165 -24.85 -2.56 -12.57
CA TYR A 165 -24.26 -2.69 -11.25
C TYR A 165 -22.74 -2.59 -11.31
N TYR A 166 -22.10 -3.36 -12.20
CA TYR A 166 -20.65 -3.34 -12.39
C TYR A 166 -20.15 -1.95 -12.82
N ILE A 167 -20.79 -1.32 -13.81
CA ILE A 167 -20.39 0.01 -14.31
C ILE A 167 -20.55 1.06 -13.21
N SER A 168 -21.63 1.01 -12.42
CA SER A 168 -21.88 1.96 -11.34
C SER A 168 -20.85 1.91 -10.21
N GLY A 169 -20.19 0.76 -10.05
CA GLY A 169 -19.10 0.56 -9.09
C GLY A 169 -17.73 1.01 -9.59
N ILE A 170 -17.60 1.50 -10.83
CA ILE A 170 -16.34 2.01 -11.37
C ILE A 170 -16.17 3.46 -10.92
N GLU A 171 -15.14 3.70 -10.13
CA GLU A 171 -14.74 5.06 -9.77
C GLU A 171 -14.25 5.83 -11.00
N PRO A 172 -14.72 7.07 -11.23
CA PRO A 172 -14.39 7.88 -12.42
C PRO A 172 -12.90 8.04 -12.72
N GLU A 173 -12.06 7.99 -11.68
CA GLU A 173 -10.61 8.19 -11.74
C GLU A 173 -9.86 6.94 -12.25
N TYR A 174 -10.51 5.77 -12.19
CA TYR A 174 -9.97 4.46 -12.55
C TYR A 174 -10.73 3.81 -13.72
N ASP A 175 -11.58 4.58 -14.40
CA ASP A 175 -12.38 4.11 -15.52
C ASP A 175 -11.54 4.00 -16.80
N ASP A 176 -10.93 2.84 -16.99
CA ASP A 176 -10.18 2.47 -18.18
C ASP A 176 -11.05 1.64 -19.13
N PHE A 177 -11.29 2.16 -20.34
CA PHE A 177 -12.22 1.53 -21.29
C PHE A 177 -11.77 0.14 -21.72
N HIS A 178 -10.46 -0.07 -21.89
CA HIS A 178 -9.90 -1.36 -22.27
C HIS A 178 -10.08 -2.40 -21.15
N ALA A 179 -9.79 -2.02 -19.91
CA ALA A 179 -9.99 -2.87 -18.74
C ALA A 179 -11.46 -3.22 -18.52
N THR A 180 -12.35 -2.24 -18.70
CA THR A 180 -13.81 -2.42 -18.63
C THR A 180 -14.30 -3.38 -19.71
N ALA A 181 -13.95 -3.15 -20.98
CA ALA A 181 -14.33 -4.02 -22.09
C ALA A 181 -13.83 -5.46 -21.90
N LYS A 182 -12.59 -5.62 -21.42
CA LYS A 182 -11.99 -6.93 -21.18
C LYS A 182 -12.66 -7.68 -20.01
N ARG A 183 -13.10 -6.99 -18.94
CA ARG A 183 -13.89 -7.59 -17.85
C ARG A 183 -15.28 -8.02 -18.32
N LEU A 184 -15.87 -7.28 -19.25
CA LEU A 184 -17.12 -7.63 -19.92
C LEU A 184 -16.95 -8.72 -21.00
N LEU A 185 -15.73 -9.26 -21.15
CA LEU A 185 -15.37 -10.31 -22.10
C LEU A 185 -15.70 -9.93 -23.56
N LEU A 186 -15.60 -8.64 -23.91
CA LEU A 186 -15.76 -8.22 -25.28
C LEU A 186 -14.55 -8.64 -26.13
N PRO A 187 -14.77 -9.15 -27.35
CA PRO A 187 -13.67 -9.41 -28.29
C PRO A 187 -12.85 -8.14 -28.54
N PRO A 188 -11.52 -8.23 -28.66
CA PRO A 188 -10.65 -7.05 -28.83
C PRO A 188 -11.09 -6.14 -29.99
N GLU A 189 -11.50 -6.73 -31.12
CA GLU A 189 -11.95 -5.99 -32.30
C GLU A 189 -13.22 -5.16 -32.05
N VAL A 190 -14.16 -5.71 -31.26
CA VAL A 190 -15.39 -5.03 -30.85
C VAL A 190 -15.05 -3.94 -29.84
N ALA A 191 -14.23 -4.25 -28.84
CA ALA A 191 -13.78 -3.28 -27.84
C ALA A 191 -13.12 -2.05 -28.52
N GLU A 192 -12.19 -2.27 -29.45
CA GLU A 192 -11.54 -1.19 -30.20
C GLU A 192 -12.50 -0.39 -31.09
N LEU A 193 -13.54 -1.03 -31.63
CA LEU A 193 -14.59 -0.32 -32.35
C LEU A 193 -15.38 0.60 -31.42
N LEU A 194 -15.89 0.07 -30.29
CA LEU A 194 -16.68 0.84 -29.33
C LEU A 194 -15.87 2.00 -28.73
N ILE A 195 -14.61 1.75 -28.38
CA ILE A 195 -13.70 2.77 -27.86
C ILE A 195 -13.48 3.88 -28.90
N ARG A 196 -13.25 3.53 -30.17
CA ARG A 196 -13.09 4.53 -31.23
C ARG A 196 -14.36 5.37 -31.46
N ILE A 197 -15.54 4.77 -31.38
CA ILE A 197 -16.82 5.49 -31.51
C ILE A 197 -17.00 6.44 -30.31
N ALA A 198 -16.75 5.95 -29.09
CA ALA A 198 -16.87 6.74 -27.88
C ALA A 198 -15.99 8.01 -27.93
N HIS A 199 -14.75 7.89 -28.41
CA HIS A 199 -13.82 9.02 -28.56
C HIS A 199 -14.26 10.09 -29.58
N GLN A 200 -15.31 9.86 -30.36
CA GLN A 200 -15.91 10.88 -31.24
C GLN A 200 -16.90 11.79 -30.51
N SER A 201 -17.30 11.44 -29.29
CA SER A 201 -18.19 12.23 -28.43
C SER A 201 -17.42 13.27 -27.63
N ASP A 202 -18.08 14.37 -27.27
CA ASP A 202 -17.56 15.37 -26.32
C ASP A 202 -17.41 14.78 -24.89
N ASP A 203 -18.18 13.73 -24.57
CA ASP A 203 -18.05 12.92 -23.35
C ASP A 203 -17.85 11.44 -23.72
N PRO A 204 -16.59 11.02 -23.97
CA PRO A 204 -16.29 9.64 -24.36
C PRO A 204 -16.71 8.61 -23.32
N ARG A 205 -16.67 8.93 -22.03
CA ARG A 205 -16.99 7.98 -20.97
C ARG A 205 -18.47 7.64 -20.99
N THR A 206 -19.32 8.65 -20.97
CA THR A 206 -20.77 8.44 -21.03
C THR A 206 -21.17 7.77 -22.34
N ALA A 207 -20.56 8.15 -23.46
CA ALA A 207 -20.80 7.50 -24.75
C ALA A 207 -20.38 6.02 -24.74
N PHE A 208 -19.21 5.69 -24.19
CA PHE A 208 -18.76 4.30 -24.05
C PHE A 208 -19.73 3.48 -23.21
N HIS A 209 -20.14 3.99 -22.04
CA HIS A 209 -21.14 3.31 -21.20
C HIS A 209 -22.47 3.12 -21.92
N GLN A 210 -22.96 4.10 -22.69
CA GLN A 210 -24.18 3.94 -23.48
C GLN A 210 -24.05 2.84 -24.55
N LEU A 211 -22.93 2.78 -25.25
CA LEU A 211 -22.66 1.72 -26.24
C LEU A 211 -22.64 0.31 -25.62
N LEU A 212 -22.24 0.18 -24.34
CA LEU A 212 -22.33 -1.10 -23.63
C LEU A 212 -23.77 -1.57 -23.39
N HIS A 213 -24.77 -0.69 -23.51
CA HIS A 213 -26.19 -1.00 -23.36
C HIS A 213 -26.90 -1.32 -24.68
N ASP A 214 -26.17 -1.28 -25.82
CA ASP A 214 -26.71 -1.71 -27.10
C ASP A 214 -27.04 -3.20 -27.04
N ASP A 215 -28.19 -3.59 -27.59
CA ASP A 215 -28.72 -4.96 -27.44
C ASP A 215 -27.76 -6.03 -28.00
N ASP A 216 -27.11 -5.75 -29.14
CA ASP A 216 -26.10 -6.63 -29.75
C ASP A 216 -24.86 -6.80 -28.84
N VAL A 217 -24.45 -5.73 -28.16
CA VAL A 217 -23.30 -5.74 -27.25
C VAL A 217 -23.65 -6.51 -25.97
N LEU A 218 -24.84 -6.26 -25.41
CA LEU A 218 -25.34 -7.00 -24.25
C LEU A 218 -25.50 -8.49 -24.53
N GLU A 219 -26.02 -8.87 -25.70
CA GLU A 219 -26.12 -10.29 -26.09
C GLU A 219 -24.75 -10.96 -26.11
N LEU A 220 -23.73 -10.26 -26.62
CA LEU A 220 -22.36 -10.75 -26.65
C LEU A 220 -21.76 -10.90 -25.23
N ILE A 221 -21.98 -9.91 -24.35
CA ILE A 221 -21.54 -9.94 -22.95
C ILE A 221 -22.18 -11.15 -22.25
N PHE A 222 -23.50 -11.32 -22.36
CA PHE A 222 -24.20 -12.41 -21.69
C PHE A 222 -23.79 -13.78 -22.22
N LYS A 223 -23.59 -13.90 -23.55
CA LYS A 223 -23.11 -15.14 -24.18
C LYS A 223 -21.72 -15.52 -23.67
N ASN A 224 -20.79 -14.57 -23.63
CA ASN A 224 -19.42 -14.83 -23.21
C ASN A 224 -19.33 -15.09 -21.70
N SER A 225 -20.07 -14.32 -20.89
CA SER A 225 -20.23 -14.52 -19.45
C SER A 225 -20.81 -15.90 -19.13
N LEU A 226 -21.88 -16.33 -19.81
CA LEU A 226 -22.46 -17.67 -19.65
C LEU A 226 -21.44 -18.76 -19.99
N ALA A 227 -20.71 -18.62 -21.09
CA ALA A 227 -19.69 -19.59 -21.48
C ALA A 227 -18.60 -19.73 -20.42
N LEU A 228 -18.11 -18.62 -19.85
CA LEU A 228 -17.14 -18.62 -18.75
C LEU A 228 -17.73 -19.22 -17.47
N ARG A 229 -18.96 -18.81 -17.11
CA ARG A 229 -19.69 -19.31 -15.95
C ARG A 229 -19.83 -20.83 -15.98
N LEU A 230 -20.18 -21.42 -17.13
CA LEU A 230 -20.27 -22.88 -17.28
C LEU A 230 -18.93 -23.59 -17.05
N ARG A 231 -17.80 -23.02 -17.49
CA ARG A 231 -16.47 -23.59 -17.24
C ARG A 231 -16.05 -23.44 -15.78
N LEU A 232 -16.35 -22.28 -15.16
CA LEU A 232 -16.16 -22.05 -13.73
C LEU A 232 -16.99 -23.04 -12.89
N MET A 233 -18.26 -23.29 -13.24
CA MET A 233 -19.09 -24.29 -12.56
C MET A 233 -18.47 -25.69 -12.65
N ARG A 234 -17.93 -26.08 -13.81
CA ARG A 234 -17.22 -27.37 -13.96
C ARG A 234 -16.00 -27.44 -13.04
N TYR A 235 -15.21 -26.37 -12.98
CA TYR A 235 -14.08 -26.26 -12.04
C TYR A 235 -14.54 -26.43 -10.59
N MET A 236 -15.56 -25.67 -10.18
CA MET A 236 -16.10 -25.72 -8.81
C MET A 236 -16.62 -27.11 -8.47
N SER A 237 -17.46 -27.71 -9.31
CA SER A 237 -17.98 -29.07 -9.09
C SER A 237 -16.87 -30.11 -8.96
N LYS A 238 -15.81 -30.00 -9.78
CA LYS A 238 -14.68 -30.95 -9.77
C LYS A 238 -13.74 -30.78 -8.57
N LYS A 239 -13.43 -29.55 -8.17
CA LYS A 239 -12.43 -29.27 -7.13
C LYS A 239 -13.03 -29.08 -5.75
N MET A 240 -14.20 -28.46 -5.66
CA MET A 240 -14.82 -28.04 -4.41
C MET A 240 -15.76 -29.10 -3.83
N GLU A 241 -16.18 -30.09 -4.63
CA GLU A 241 -17.06 -31.21 -4.22
C GLU A 241 -18.30 -30.71 -3.47
N LEU A 242 -18.94 -29.63 -3.95
CA LEU A 242 -20.02 -28.96 -3.24
C LEU A 242 -21.31 -29.78 -3.25
N GLU A 243 -22.05 -29.72 -2.15
CA GLU A 243 -23.39 -30.28 -1.99
C GLU A 243 -24.39 -29.20 -1.58
N GLU A 244 -25.67 -29.36 -1.95
CA GLU A 244 -26.73 -28.42 -1.54
C GLU A 244 -26.79 -28.29 -0.01
N GLY A 245 -26.79 -27.06 0.50
CA GLY A 245 -26.78 -26.74 1.93
C GLY A 245 -25.38 -26.63 2.55
N ASP A 246 -24.31 -26.74 1.76
CA ASP A 246 -22.96 -26.41 2.24
C ASP A 246 -22.79 -24.92 2.53
N THR A 247 -21.96 -24.62 3.53
CA THR A 247 -21.50 -23.27 3.83
C THR A 247 -20.05 -23.14 3.42
N ILE A 248 -19.80 -22.30 2.43
CA ILE A 248 -18.49 -22.03 1.86
C ILE A 248 -17.85 -20.86 2.63
N ILE A 249 -16.60 -21.03 3.06
CA ILE A 249 -15.75 -19.94 3.53
C ILE A 249 -14.70 -19.66 2.47
N LEU A 250 -14.70 -18.45 1.92
CA LEU A 250 -13.64 -17.92 1.08
C LEU A 250 -12.63 -17.17 1.95
N ALA A 251 -11.42 -17.72 1.99
CA ALA A 251 -10.29 -17.21 2.75
C ALA A 251 -9.28 -16.52 1.82
N ASP A 252 -8.97 -15.26 2.13
CA ASP A 252 -8.04 -14.44 1.34
C ASP A 252 -7.43 -13.31 2.20
N THR A 253 -6.44 -12.62 1.67
CA THR A 253 -5.94 -11.36 2.25
C THR A 253 -6.94 -10.21 2.06
N GLY A 254 -7.78 -10.30 1.01
CA GLY A 254 -8.53 -9.21 0.36
C GLY A 254 -9.34 -8.25 1.25
N TYR A 255 -9.61 -7.07 0.70
CA TYR A 255 -10.10 -5.89 1.44
C TYR A 255 -11.59 -5.57 1.26
N TYR A 256 -12.09 -5.60 0.01
CA TYR A 256 -13.49 -5.26 -0.29
C TYR A 256 -14.43 -6.46 -0.38
N GLY A 257 -13.89 -7.69 -0.40
CA GLY A 257 -14.69 -8.90 -0.58
C GLY A 257 -15.37 -9.04 -1.95
N THR A 258 -14.98 -8.23 -2.95
CA THR A 258 -15.60 -8.22 -4.29
C THR A 258 -15.68 -9.61 -4.93
N THR A 259 -14.64 -10.43 -4.81
CA THR A 259 -14.68 -11.80 -5.36
C THR A 259 -15.80 -12.62 -4.71
N GLN A 260 -15.97 -12.54 -3.39
CA GLN A 260 -17.05 -13.25 -2.69
C GLN A 260 -18.41 -12.71 -3.10
N GLU A 261 -18.58 -11.39 -3.15
CA GLU A 261 -19.87 -10.77 -3.51
C GLU A 261 -20.36 -11.22 -4.89
N TYR A 262 -19.49 -11.17 -5.89
CA TYR A 262 -19.83 -11.60 -7.25
C TYR A 262 -20.07 -13.11 -7.34
N LEU A 263 -19.32 -13.92 -6.58
CA LEU A 263 -19.59 -15.36 -6.50
C LEU A 263 -20.93 -15.65 -5.82
N ALA A 264 -21.26 -14.93 -4.75
CA ALA A 264 -22.51 -15.09 -4.01
C ALA A 264 -23.71 -14.82 -4.91
N ARG A 265 -23.74 -13.64 -5.54
CA ARG A 265 -24.77 -13.23 -6.52
C ARG A 265 -24.91 -14.19 -7.69
N THR A 266 -23.80 -14.82 -8.10
CA THR A 266 -23.80 -15.70 -9.27
C THR A 266 -24.24 -17.12 -8.92
N PHE A 267 -23.79 -17.66 -7.78
CA PHE A 267 -23.81 -19.10 -7.52
C PHE A 267 -24.58 -19.55 -6.28
N GLU A 268 -24.95 -18.69 -5.33
CA GLU A 268 -25.66 -19.13 -4.13
C GLU A 268 -26.99 -19.80 -4.47
N GLU A 269 -27.80 -19.15 -5.32
CA GLU A 269 -29.08 -19.71 -5.77
C GLU A 269 -28.89 -20.94 -6.68
N GLU A 270 -27.88 -20.92 -7.56
CA GLU A 270 -27.63 -21.98 -8.53
C GLU A 270 -27.09 -23.26 -7.88
N LEU A 271 -26.24 -23.13 -6.86
CA LEU A 271 -25.61 -24.25 -6.14
C LEU A 271 -26.31 -24.55 -4.80
N LYS A 272 -27.25 -23.71 -4.36
CA LYS A 272 -27.92 -23.76 -3.06
C LYS A 272 -26.94 -23.88 -1.90
N VAL A 273 -25.95 -22.98 -1.87
CA VAL A 273 -24.91 -22.91 -0.84
C VAL A 273 -24.92 -21.51 -0.20
N ASP A 274 -24.35 -21.39 0.99
CA ASP A 274 -24.06 -20.08 1.62
C ASP A 274 -22.59 -19.71 1.33
N ILE A 275 -22.26 -18.48 0.92
CA ILE A 275 -20.86 -18.06 0.67
C ILE A 275 -20.44 -16.93 1.62
N LEU A 276 -19.51 -17.25 2.52
CA LEU A 276 -18.99 -16.35 3.56
C LEU A 276 -17.54 -15.91 3.24
N GLY A 277 -17.21 -14.65 3.50
CA GLY A 277 -15.84 -14.11 3.38
C GLY A 277 -15.11 -14.07 4.72
N ARG A 278 -13.89 -14.64 4.81
CA ARG A 278 -13.05 -14.62 6.02
C ARG A 278 -11.64 -14.15 5.69
N TYR A 279 -11.41 -12.85 5.86
CA TYR A 279 -10.21 -12.19 5.35
C TYR A 279 -9.21 -11.81 6.44
N VAL A 280 -7.97 -11.53 6.04
CA VAL A 280 -7.00 -10.89 6.96
C VAL A 280 -7.39 -9.42 7.17
N PHE A 281 -7.80 -8.73 6.12
CA PHE A 281 -8.18 -7.32 6.16
C PHE A 281 -9.61 -7.13 5.66
N ALA A 282 -10.27 -6.02 6.00
CA ALA A 282 -11.43 -5.56 5.25
C ALA A 282 -11.66 -4.05 5.42
N SER A 283 -12.28 -3.42 4.40
CA SER A 283 -12.64 -2.00 4.43
C SER A 283 -13.66 -1.72 5.53
N ASP A 284 -13.36 -0.79 6.43
CA ASP A 284 -14.21 -0.38 7.56
C ASP A 284 -15.45 0.45 7.14
N GLU A 285 -15.91 0.26 5.91
CA GLU A 285 -17.05 0.96 5.34
C GLU A 285 -18.39 0.49 5.95
N PRO A 286 -19.33 1.42 6.18
CA PRO A 286 -20.59 1.14 6.87
C PRO A 286 -21.54 0.19 6.12
N TYR A 287 -21.29 -0.08 4.84
CA TYR A 287 -22.14 -0.92 3.98
C TYR A 287 -21.55 -2.31 3.71
N ARG A 288 -20.63 -2.78 4.55
CA ARG A 288 -20.06 -4.13 4.41
C ARG A 288 -21.16 -5.19 4.56
N ALA A 289 -21.16 -6.16 3.65
CA ALA A 289 -22.05 -7.33 3.74
C ALA A 289 -21.83 -8.09 5.05
N GLU A 290 -22.91 -8.53 5.71
CA GLU A 290 -22.87 -9.27 6.98
C GLU A 290 -22.06 -10.58 6.88
N ASP A 291 -21.97 -11.15 5.68
CA ASP A 291 -21.26 -12.39 5.40
C ASP A 291 -19.74 -12.25 5.34
N ILE A 292 -19.21 -11.01 5.45
CA ILE A 292 -17.79 -10.71 5.45
C ILE A 292 -17.30 -10.39 6.87
N LYS A 293 -16.33 -11.19 7.34
CA LYS A 293 -15.55 -10.88 8.54
C LYS A 293 -14.06 -10.85 8.22
N ALA A 294 -13.32 -10.06 8.99
CA ALA A 294 -11.88 -9.97 8.86
C ALA A 294 -11.18 -9.91 10.22
N LEU A 295 -9.90 -10.31 10.23
CA LEU A 295 -9.04 -10.14 11.41
C LEU A 295 -8.82 -8.66 11.71
N ILE A 296 -8.54 -7.83 10.71
CA ILE A 296 -8.28 -6.39 10.88
C ILE A 296 -9.23 -5.61 9.97
N THR A 297 -9.83 -4.54 10.49
CA THR A 297 -10.56 -3.56 9.69
C THR A 297 -9.78 -2.26 9.65
N SER A 298 -9.75 -1.63 8.47
CA SER A 298 -9.11 -0.33 8.25
C SER A 298 -9.87 0.42 7.15
N PRO A 299 -9.89 1.76 7.17
CA PRO A 299 -10.44 2.57 6.09
C PRO A 299 -9.49 2.73 4.89
N TRP A 300 -8.24 2.27 4.96
CA TRP A 300 -7.27 2.39 3.86
C TRP A 300 -6.52 1.08 3.56
N TRP A 301 -6.35 0.78 2.27
CA TRP A 301 -5.54 -0.36 1.85
C TRP A 301 -4.05 -0.03 1.74
N ASN A 302 -3.20 -0.56 2.65
CA ASN A 302 -1.74 -0.35 2.61
C ASN A 302 -0.90 -1.62 2.82
N TYR A 303 -1.50 -2.81 2.70
CA TYR A 303 -0.86 -4.09 3.08
C TYR A 303 -0.30 -4.90 1.88
N ARG A 304 0.04 -4.23 0.78
CA ARG A 304 0.54 -4.88 -0.45
C ARG A 304 1.78 -5.75 -0.24
N LEU A 305 2.70 -5.36 0.64
CA LEU A 305 3.91 -6.15 0.92
C LEU A 305 3.60 -7.47 1.62
N PHE A 306 2.65 -7.44 2.55
CA PHE A 306 2.15 -8.65 3.19
C PHE A 306 1.44 -9.54 2.16
N GLU A 307 0.58 -8.97 1.33
CA GLU A 307 -0.10 -9.68 0.23
C GLU A 307 0.92 -10.35 -0.70
N GLN A 308 1.92 -9.63 -1.21
CA GLN A 308 2.96 -10.20 -2.07
C GLN A 308 3.76 -11.30 -1.37
N SER A 309 3.98 -11.18 -0.06
CA SER A 309 4.66 -12.23 0.72
C SER A 309 3.77 -13.46 0.93
N CYS A 310 2.46 -13.35 0.76
CA CYS A 310 1.55 -14.49 0.80
C CYS A 310 1.46 -15.25 -0.53
N THR A 311 2.07 -14.72 -1.59
CA THR A 311 1.87 -15.26 -2.94
C THR A 311 2.60 -16.56 -3.22
N VAL A 312 2.00 -17.41 -4.05
CA VAL A 312 2.65 -18.58 -4.64
C VAL A 312 3.21 -18.24 -6.03
N LYS A 313 4.32 -18.89 -6.41
CA LYS A 313 4.93 -18.76 -7.72
C LYS A 313 4.06 -19.43 -8.81
N GLU A 314 3.10 -18.68 -9.32
CA GLU A 314 2.28 -19.07 -10.47
C GLU A 314 1.81 -17.85 -11.26
N GLY A 315 1.31 -18.09 -12.48
CA GLY A 315 0.70 -17.06 -13.29
C GLY A 315 -0.73 -16.74 -12.82
N ALA A 316 -1.21 -15.55 -13.17
CA ALA A 316 -2.58 -15.14 -12.87
C ALA A 316 -3.59 -16.05 -13.59
N LEU A 317 -4.71 -16.38 -12.93
CA LEU A 317 -5.82 -17.09 -13.55
C LEU A 317 -6.45 -16.20 -14.65
N VAL A 318 -6.49 -16.71 -15.88
CA VAL A 318 -7.05 -15.99 -17.02
C VAL A 318 -8.37 -16.58 -17.52
N ASP A 319 -8.52 -17.91 -17.46
CA ASP A 319 -9.71 -18.63 -17.93
C ASP A 319 -9.74 -20.04 -17.31
N TYR A 320 -10.73 -20.84 -17.71
CA TYR A 320 -10.77 -22.28 -17.57
C TYR A 320 -10.93 -22.91 -18.95
N ASP A 321 -10.40 -24.10 -19.15
CA ASP A 321 -10.63 -24.87 -20.37
C ASP A 321 -12.02 -25.56 -20.37
N LEU A 322 -12.30 -26.32 -21.43
CA LEU A 322 -13.58 -27.02 -21.58
C LEU A 322 -13.82 -28.07 -20.49
N ASP A 323 -12.78 -28.64 -19.90
CA ASP A 323 -12.88 -29.61 -18.80
C ASP A 323 -12.97 -28.92 -17.43
N GLY A 324 -12.92 -27.59 -17.41
CA GLY A 324 -12.90 -26.78 -16.19
C GLY A 324 -11.53 -26.76 -15.52
N GLU A 325 -10.43 -27.12 -16.20
CA GLU A 325 -9.09 -26.94 -15.64
C GLU A 325 -8.64 -25.47 -15.80
N PRO A 326 -7.94 -24.92 -14.78
CA PRO A 326 -7.55 -23.52 -14.78
C PRO A 326 -6.47 -23.23 -15.83
N VAL A 327 -6.71 -22.20 -16.64
CA VAL A 327 -5.75 -21.65 -17.58
C VAL A 327 -5.04 -20.48 -16.92
N LEU A 328 -3.72 -20.59 -16.77
CA LEU A 328 -2.88 -19.58 -16.14
C LEU A 328 -2.13 -18.78 -17.20
N GLY A 329 -1.97 -17.48 -16.95
CA GLY A 329 -1.06 -16.64 -17.71
C GLY A 329 0.40 -16.91 -17.37
N GLU A 330 1.29 -16.07 -17.91
CA GLU A 330 2.71 -16.15 -17.60
C GLU A 330 3.01 -15.75 -16.15
N VAL A 331 4.07 -16.36 -15.60
CA VAL A 331 4.68 -15.94 -14.34
C VAL A 331 5.42 -14.64 -14.61
N ILE A 332 5.01 -13.56 -13.94
CA ILE A 332 5.50 -12.22 -14.25
C ILE A 332 6.68 -11.79 -13.39
N PHE A 333 6.73 -12.12 -12.10
CA PHE A 333 7.80 -11.58 -11.23
C PHE A 333 9.13 -12.32 -11.40
N SER A 334 10.21 -11.65 -10.98
CA SER A 334 11.54 -12.24 -11.02
C SER A 334 11.67 -13.45 -10.08
N GLU A 335 12.55 -14.40 -10.43
CA GLU A 335 12.87 -15.54 -9.56
C GLU A 335 13.32 -15.08 -8.17
N LYS A 336 14.12 -14.01 -8.12
CA LYS A 336 14.63 -13.40 -6.89
C LYS A 336 13.51 -12.92 -5.97
N GLN A 337 12.42 -12.35 -6.52
CA GLN A 337 11.28 -11.94 -5.71
C GLN A 337 10.55 -13.14 -5.10
N TYR A 338 10.33 -14.20 -5.87
CA TYR A 338 9.69 -15.42 -5.36
C TYR A 338 10.55 -16.14 -4.32
N GLU A 339 11.88 -16.19 -4.50
CA GLU A 339 12.80 -16.73 -3.51
C GLU A 339 12.74 -15.93 -2.20
N LYS A 340 12.75 -14.59 -2.28
CA LYS A 340 12.56 -13.72 -1.12
C LYS A 340 11.21 -13.95 -0.43
N ALA A 341 10.13 -14.11 -1.18
CA ALA A 341 8.82 -14.41 -0.61
C ALA A 341 8.83 -15.78 0.10
N ALA A 342 9.41 -16.81 -0.51
CA ALA A 342 9.52 -18.15 0.08
C ALA A 342 10.33 -18.17 1.39
N ASN A 343 11.43 -17.40 1.47
CA ASN A 343 12.22 -17.27 2.71
C ASN A 343 11.42 -16.62 3.84
N VAL A 344 10.65 -15.57 3.52
CA VAL A 344 9.73 -14.93 4.48
C VAL A 344 8.62 -15.90 4.91
N GLN A 345 8.04 -16.64 3.97
CA GLN A 345 7.01 -17.65 4.24
C GLN A 345 7.53 -18.74 5.19
N ALA A 346 8.75 -19.24 4.99
CA ALA A 346 9.37 -20.23 5.86
C ALA A 346 9.50 -19.72 7.31
N GLU A 347 9.94 -18.47 7.49
CA GLU A 347 10.07 -17.85 8.81
C GLU A 347 8.71 -17.57 9.47
N CYS A 348 7.68 -17.24 8.70
CA CYS A 348 6.30 -17.17 9.18
C CYS A 348 5.82 -18.51 9.74
N LEU A 349 6.02 -19.60 8.99
CA LEU A 349 5.62 -20.95 9.41
C LEU A 349 6.43 -21.43 10.62
N ARG A 350 7.72 -21.09 10.69
CA ARG A 350 8.56 -21.35 11.86
C ARG A 350 7.99 -20.69 13.11
N PHE A 351 7.61 -19.41 13.01
CA PHE A 351 6.95 -18.70 14.12
C PHE A 351 5.68 -19.39 14.60
N ILE A 352 4.80 -19.78 13.68
CA ILE A 352 3.52 -20.41 14.04
C ILE A 352 3.76 -21.72 14.81
N ASN A 353 4.72 -22.53 14.35
CA ASN A 353 5.09 -23.78 15.00
C ASN A 353 5.69 -23.56 16.39
N ASP A 354 6.58 -22.58 16.54
CA ASP A 354 7.20 -22.22 17.81
C ASP A 354 6.16 -21.68 18.79
N ALA A 355 5.33 -20.73 18.36
CA ALA A 355 4.26 -20.14 19.16
C ALA A 355 3.27 -21.20 19.62
N ARG A 356 2.79 -22.06 18.71
CA ARG A 356 1.85 -23.13 19.09
C ARG A 356 2.49 -24.11 20.07
N SER A 357 3.73 -24.50 19.85
CA SER A 357 4.46 -25.41 20.74
C SER A 357 4.67 -24.78 22.12
N PHE A 358 5.02 -23.50 22.17
CA PHE A 358 5.21 -22.75 23.41
C PHE A 358 3.90 -22.67 24.21
N PHE A 359 2.82 -22.14 23.60
CA PHE A 359 1.54 -21.96 24.27
C PHE A 359 0.90 -23.27 24.74
N THR A 360 1.06 -24.35 23.94
CA THR A 360 0.61 -25.68 24.34
C THR A 360 1.37 -26.19 25.57
N LYS A 361 2.71 -26.04 25.59
CA LYS A 361 3.55 -26.46 26.73
C LYS A 361 3.28 -25.64 27.98
N SER A 362 3.01 -24.34 27.83
CA SER A 362 2.73 -23.44 28.96
C SER A 362 1.29 -23.52 29.45
N GLY A 363 0.39 -24.19 28.73
CA GLY A 363 -1.05 -24.24 29.06
C GLY A 363 -1.73 -22.88 28.96
N VAL A 364 -1.22 -21.99 28.11
CA VAL A 364 -1.74 -20.61 27.96
C VAL A 364 -2.57 -20.51 26.69
N THR A 365 -3.79 -20.01 26.83
CA THR A 365 -4.66 -19.63 25.71
C THR A 365 -4.94 -18.14 25.82
N HIS A 366 -4.89 -17.45 24.69
CA HIS A 366 -5.18 -16.02 24.62
C HIS A 366 -6.55 -15.78 24.00
N GLU A 367 -7.25 -14.77 24.50
CA GLU A 367 -8.47 -14.28 23.89
C GLU A 367 -8.20 -13.77 22.47
N TYR A 368 -9.19 -13.93 21.60
CA TYR A 368 -9.10 -13.49 20.21
C TYR A 368 -8.76 -11.99 20.09
N SER A 369 -9.39 -11.14 20.90
CA SER A 369 -9.16 -9.69 20.93
C SER A 369 -7.68 -9.32 21.18
N ILE A 370 -6.99 -10.08 22.04
CA ILE A 370 -5.57 -9.89 22.32
C ILE A 370 -4.71 -10.21 21.09
N LEU A 371 -4.99 -11.35 20.44
CA LEU A 371 -4.26 -11.77 19.25
C LEU A 371 -4.49 -10.81 18.08
N GLN A 372 -5.74 -10.38 17.89
CA GLN A 372 -6.12 -9.39 16.90
C GLN A 372 -5.35 -8.08 17.07
N ARG A 373 -5.31 -7.54 18.30
CA ARG A 373 -4.58 -6.30 18.59
C ARG A 373 -3.06 -6.44 18.40
N ALA A 374 -2.49 -7.59 18.77
CA ALA A 374 -1.07 -7.86 18.56
C ALA A 374 -0.73 -7.98 17.07
N ALA A 375 -1.57 -8.64 16.29
CA ALA A 375 -1.46 -8.73 14.84
C ALA A 375 -1.55 -7.35 14.18
N HIS A 376 -2.53 -6.55 14.56
CA HIS A 376 -2.68 -5.19 14.04
C HIS A 376 -1.46 -4.33 14.38
N ALA A 377 -0.92 -4.40 15.60
CA ALA A 377 0.30 -3.67 15.96
C ALA A 377 1.53 -4.11 15.15
N ALA A 378 1.70 -5.41 14.93
CA ALA A 378 2.81 -5.94 14.13
C ALA A 378 2.74 -5.42 12.68
N LEU A 379 1.54 -5.44 12.11
CA LEU A 379 1.33 -5.05 10.72
C LEU A 379 1.35 -3.53 10.53
N PHE A 380 0.73 -2.77 11.42
CA PHE A 380 0.80 -1.31 11.42
C PHE A 380 2.26 -0.84 11.50
N ARG A 381 3.07 -1.45 12.38
CA ARG A 381 4.51 -1.16 12.46
C ARG A 381 5.21 -1.48 11.14
N GLN A 382 4.94 -2.64 10.54
CA GLN A 382 5.58 -3.02 9.27
C GLN A 382 5.19 -2.09 8.12
N THR A 383 3.95 -1.62 8.09
CA THR A 383 3.44 -0.72 7.06
C THR A 383 3.96 0.70 7.25
N TYR A 384 3.90 1.25 8.47
CA TYR A 384 4.10 2.69 8.72
C TYR A 384 5.40 3.04 9.44
N MET A 385 6.07 2.06 10.03
CA MET A 385 7.35 2.25 10.72
C MET A 385 8.35 1.15 10.31
N PRO A 386 8.58 0.94 8.99
CA PRO A 386 9.54 -0.05 8.56
C PRO A 386 10.95 0.33 9.02
N ILE A 387 11.75 -0.69 9.31
CA ILE A 387 13.16 -0.54 9.65
C ILE A 387 14.04 -0.68 8.39
N GLU A 388 15.31 -0.28 8.48
CA GLU A 388 16.25 -0.30 7.36
C GLU A 388 16.34 -1.66 6.66
N ALA A 389 16.41 -2.75 7.42
CA ALA A 389 16.46 -4.10 6.86
C ALA A 389 15.22 -4.44 6.01
N GLU A 390 14.04 -3.93 6.37
CA GLU A 390 12.79 -4.17 5.63
C GLU A 390 12.72 -3.32 4.37
N LEU A 391 13.16 -2.05 4.46
CA LEU A 391 13.28 -1.14 3.31
C LEU A 391 14.25 -1.69 2.27
N GLU A 392 15.41 -2.20 2.69
CA GLU A 392 16.38 -2.79 1.77
C GLU A 392 15.89 -4.12 1.19
N TYR A 393 15.20 -4.93 1.99
CA TYR A 393 14.68 -6.23 1.52
C TYR A 393 13.64 -6.09 0.42
N PHE A 394 12.71 -5.15 0.56
CA PHE A 394 11.56 -5.00 -0.32
C PHE A 394 11.76 -3.99 -1.47
N LYS A 395 12.92 -3.33 -1.59
CA LYS A 395 13.12 -2.23 -2.56
C LYS A 395 12.87 -2.59 -4.02
N ASP A 396 13.12 -3.86 -4.37
CA ASP A 396 12.95 -4.39 -5.73
C ASP A 396 11.58 -5.07 -5.93
N PHE A 397 10.69 -5.04 -4.93
CA PHE A 397 9.42 -5.75 -5.04
C PHE A 397 8.46 -5.04 -5.98
N GLU A 398 7.86 -5.83 -6.86
CA GLU A 398 6.82 -5.43 -7.80
C GLU A 398 5.49 -6.08 -7.40
N TYR A 399 4.38 -5.47 -7.82
CA TYR A 399 3.05 -6.05 -7.75
C TYR A 399 2.37 -6.03 -9.13
N ASP A 400 1.39 -6.92 -9.31
CA ASP A 400 0.67 -7.08 -10.58
C ASP A 400 -0.55 -6.17 -10.57
N ILE A 401 -0.68 -5.31 -11.58
CA ILE A 401 -1.97 -4.68 -11.88
C ILE A 401 -2.59 -5.49 -13.00
N PHE A 402 -3.24 -6.59 -12.60
CA PHE A 402 -3.99 -7.41 -13.53
C PHE A 402 -5.03 -6.49 -14.19
N MET A 403 -4.89 -6.33 -15.53
CA MET A 403 -5.69 -5.51 -16.46
C MET A 403 -5.02 -4.25 -17.02
N GLU A 404 -3.88 -3.78 -16.49
CA GLU A 404 -3.15 -2.66 -17.09
C GLU A 404 -2.19 -3.11 -18.23
N PRO A 405 -1.89 -2.23 -19.21
CA PRO A 405 -0.92 -2.52 -20.28
C PRO A 405 0.48 -2.83 -19.72
N ASP A 406 0.89 -2.12 -18.67
CA ASP A 406 2.04 -2.48 -17.86
C ASP A 406 1.56 -3.27 -16.63
N ARG A 407 1.71 -4.58 -16.70
CA ARG A 407 1.24 -5.47 -15.65
C ARG A 407 2.04 -5.34 -14.37
N LYS A 408 3.21 -4.71 -14.37
CA LYS A 408 4.09 -4.64 -13.21
C LYS A 408 4.22 -3.22 -12.73
N LYS A 409 4.17 -3.05 -11.42
CA LYS A 409 4.50 -1.77 -10.79
C LYS A 409 5.33 -2.01 -9.54
N THR A 410 6.40 -1.26 -9.38
CA THR A 410 7.19 -1.28 -8.15
C THR A 410 6.30 -0.83 -6.99
N ILE A 411 6.37 -1.53 -5.86
CA ILE A 411 5.49 -1.24 -4.71
C ILE A 411 5.80 0.13 -4.11
N TYR A 412 7.08 0.51 -4.05
CA TYR A 412 7.52 1.82 -3.58
C TYR A 412 8.83 2.24 -4.26
N HIS A 413 9.07 3.55 -4.28
CA HIS A 413 10.26 4.14 -4.91
C HIS A 413 10.97 5.06 -3.92
N LEU A 414 11.99 4.54 -3.22
CA LEU A 414 12.72 5.30 -2.19
C LEU A 414 13.39 6.56 -2.77
N GLU A 415 13.98 6.46 -3.95
CA GLU A 415 14.65 7.59 -4.60
C GLU A 415 13.65 8.64 -5.10
N SER A 416 12.51 8.21 -5.65
CA SER A 416 11.50 9.16 -6.14
C SER A 416 10.82 9.91 -5.00
N ALA A 417 10.76 9.33 -3.79
CA ALA A 417 10.23 10.00 -2.61
C ALA A 417 10.96 11.32 -2.33
N GLY A 418 12.30 11.31 -2.35
CA GLY A 418 13.13 12.49 -2.16
C GLY A 418 12.86 13.57 -3.21
N ASN A 419 12.79 13.17 -4.48
CA ASN A 419 12.50 14.10 -5.58
C ASN A 419 11.08 14.66 -5.50
N ASN A 420 10.11 13.83 -5.10
CA ASN A 420 8.72 14.23 -4.98
C ASN A 420 8.53 15.26 -3.87
N VAL A 421 9.17 15.12 -2.71
CA VAL A 421 9.03 16.09 -1.61
C VAL A 421 9.79 17.39 -1.83
N ARG A 422 10.73 17.41 -2.78
CA ARG A 422 11.35 18.63 -3.33
C ARG A 422 10.44 19.34 -4.33
N CYS A 423 9.34 18.72 -4.76
CA CYS A 423 8.37 19.29 -5.69
C CYS A 423 6.98 19.48 -5.06
N LEU A 424 6.66 18.71 -4.03
CA LEU A 424 5.35 18.62 -3.40
C LEU A 424 5.48 18.88 -1.87
N PRO A 425 4.80 19.90 -1.35
CA PRO A 425 4.88 20.26 0.07
C PRO A 425 4.13 19.32 1.03
N SER A 426 3.20 18.48 0.54
CA SER A 426 2.42 17.58 1.40
C SER A 426 2.82 16.11 1.22
N PRO A 427 3.03 15.35 2.32
CA PRO A 427 3.27 13.90 2.32
C PRO A 427 2.05 13.09 1.88
N PHE A 428 0.85 13.70 1.84
CA PHE A 428 -0.42 12.99 1.72
C PHE A 428 -0.46 11.97 0.56
N ARG A 429 0.22 12.29 -0.54
CA ARG A 429 0.27 11.47 -1.77
C ARG A 429 1.36 10.39 -1.77
N LEU A 430 2.22 10.34 -0.76
CA LEU A 430 3.35 9.42 -0.70
C LEU A 430 3.06 8.25 0.24
N GLY A 431 3.46 7.04 -0.13
CA GLY A 431 3.31 5.87 0.71
C GLY A 431 4.19 5.94 1.96
N ALA A 432 3.90 5.08 2.93
CA ALA A 432 4.61 5.09 4.20
C ALA A 432 6.07 4.62 4.08
N TYR A 433 6.34 3.72 3.14
CA TYR A 433 7.70 3.26 2.82
C TYR A 433 8.53 4.38 2.20
N GLU A 434 7.94 5.16 1.29
CA GLU A 434 8.56 6.35 0.69
C GLU A 434 8.82 7.44 1.72
N THR A 435 7.83 7.74 2.57
CA THR A 435 7.97 8.80 3.57
C THR A 435 8.92 8.41 4.71
N ARG A 436 9.08 7.12 5.00
CA ARG A 436 9.94 6.67 6.10
C ARG A 436 11.41 7.03 5.89
N SER A 437 11.88 7.06 4.65
CA SER A 437 13.25 7.50 4.30
C SER A 437 13.46 8.99 4.55
N LEU A 438 12.39 9.78 4.66
CA LEU A 438 12.40 11.22 4.90
C LEU A 438 12.26 11.60 6.38
N GLY A 439 11.66 10.73 7.19
CA GLY A 439 11.47 10.94 8.62
C GLY A 439 10.12 10.43 9.14
N LEU A 440 10.08 10.03 10.42
CA LEU A 440 8.83 9.54 11.05
C LEU A 440 7.76 10.63 11.16
N ASP A 441 8.17 11.87 11.38
CA ASP A 441 7.31 13.04 11.40
C ASP A 441 6.55 13.22 10.08
N PHE A 442 7.22 12.97 8.95
CA PHE A 442 6.62 13.08 7.62
C PHE A 442 5.61 11.95 7.36
N THR A 443 5.94 10.71 7.72
CA THR A 443 5.02 9.56 7.65
C THR A 443 3.77 9.80 8.50
N PHE A 444 3.94 10.29 9.73
CA PHE A 444 2.82 10.56 10.63
C PHE A 444 1.94 11.72 10.18
N SER A 445 2.52 12.78 9.60
CA SER A 445 1.74 13.87 9.02
C SER A 445 0.84 13.38 7.88
N GLY A 446 1.35 12.51 7.00
CA GLY A 446 0.55 11.88 5.94
C GLY A 446 -0.57 11.00 6.48
N LEU A 447 -0.27 10.19 7.51
CA LEU A 447 -1.26 9.34 8.19
C LEU A 447 -2.40 10.15 8.82
N VAL A 448 -2.07 11.22 9.54
CA VAL A 448 -3.06 12.09 10.19
C VAL A 448 -3.95 12.76 9.15
N GLN A 449 -3.36 13.29 8.07
CA GLN A 449 -4.13 13.89 6.97
C GLN A 449 -5.11 12.90 6.34
N ARG A 450 -4.68 11.66 6.06
CA ARG A 450 -5.57 10.61 5.55
C ARG A 450 -6.68 10.27 6.53
N ARG A 451 -6.31 9.95 7.77
CA ARG A 451 -7.27 9.47 8.78
C ARG A 451 -8.41 10.45 9.02
N PHE A 452 -8.10 11.73 9.10
CA PHE A 452 -9.07 12.78 9.41
C PHE A 452 -9.56 13.54 8.16
N GLN A 453 -9.19 13.07 6.96
CA GLN A 453 -9.51 13.72 5.69
C GLN A 453 -9.21 15.23 5.73
N LEU A 454 -8.06 15.58 6.31
CA LEU A 454 -7.68 16.98 6.43
C LEU A 454 -7.33 17.50 5.04
N ASP A 455 -8.13 18.44 4.55
CA ASP A 455 -7.88 19.16 3.30
C ASP A 455 -6.79 20.23 3.51
N LEU A 456 -5.58 19.76 3.85
CA LEU A 456 -4.41 20.61 4.00
C LEU A 456 -3.72 20.78 2.65
N GLY A 457 -3.68 22.01 2.19
CA GLY A 457 -2.96 22.39 1.00
C GLY A 457 -1.46 22.57 1.27
N PRO A 458 -0.66 22.73 0.20
CA PRO A 458 0.71 23.20 0.25
C PRO A 458 1.02 24.30 1.26
N GLU A 459 0.15 25.32 1.31
CA GLU A 459 0.32 26.52 2.13
C GLU A 459 0.10 26.26 3.62
N ASP A 460 -0.68 25.24 3.96
CA ASP A 460 -0.99 24.88 5.34
C ASP A 460 0.13 24.06 5.98
N MET A 461 0.94 23.40 5.15
CA MET A 461 2.04 22.54 5.60
C MET A 461 3.21 23.33 6.18
N ASN A 462 3.44 24.56 5.71
CA ASN A 462 4.54 25.39 6.18
C ASN A 462 4.30 26.89 5.99
N VAL A 463 4.56 27.68 7.03
CA VAL A 463 4.46 29.15 7.01
C VAL A 463 5.76 29.85 6.57
N ARG A 464 6.85 29.10 6.35
CA ARG A 464 8.14 29.63 5.92
C ARG A 464 8.12 29.93 4.43
N PHE A 465 8.61 31.11 4.08
CA PHE A 465 8.81 31.52 2.69
C PHE A 465 10.15 32.24 2.52
N SER A 466 10.67 32.20 1.29
CA SER A 466 11.82 33.01 0.88
C SER A 466 11.37 34.04 -0.16
N PRO A 467 11.62 35.34 0.02
CA PRO A 467 11.26 36.33 -0.97
C PRO A 467 12.13 36.18 -2.23
N LEU A 468 11.51 36.23 -3.40
CA LEU A 468 12.20 36.27 -4.68
C LEU A 468 11.67 37.44 -5.49
N LYS A 469 12.57 38.35 -5.86
CA LYS A 469 12.25 39.43 -6.77
C LYS A 469 12.36 38.94 -8.20
N VAL A 470 11.30 39.16 -8.96
CA VAL A 470 11.17 38.68 -10.34
C VAL A 470 10.78 39.84 -11.24
N ALA A 471 11.38 39.91 -12.42
CA ALA A 471 11.03 40.86 -13.46
C ALA A 471 10.57 40.12 -14.72
N ILE A 472 9.38 40.46 -15.23
CA ILE A 472 8.93 40.02 -16.56
C ILE A 472 9.29 41.13 -17.54
N VAL A 473 10.07 40.79 -18.56
CA VAL A 473 10.56 41.74 -19.57
C VAL A 473 10.00 41.35 -20.93
N SER A 474 9.25 42.27 -21.52
CA SER A 474 8.80 42.24 -22.92
C SER A 474 9.60 43.28 -23.73
N ILE A 475 9.39 43.34 -25.05
CA ILE A 475 10.06 44.30 -25.93
C ILE A 475 9.76 45.76 -25.52
N ASN A 476 8.58 46.04 -24.95
CA ASN A 476 8.10 47.40 -24.68
C ASN A 476 7.92 47.73 -23.20
N GLU A 477 7.82 46.74 -22.32
CA GLU A 477 7.55 46.94 -20.88
C GLU A 477 8.33 45.95 -20.01
N SER A 478 8.77 46.43 -18.84
CA SER A 478 9.29 45.58 -17.76
C SER A 478 8.45 45.78 -16.50
N LYS A 479 8.02 44.70 -15.87
CA LYS A 479 7.28 44.72 -14.60
C LYS A 479 8.04 43.91 -13.57
N VAL A 480 8.28 44.50 -12.41
CA VAL A 480 9.00 43.89 -11.28
C VAL A 480 8.05 43.66 -10.13
N PHE A 481 8.09 42.48 -9.54
CA PHE A 481 7.26 42.12 -8.39
C PHE A 481 8.01 41.18 -7.45
N TRP A 482 7.54 41.14 -6.20
CA TRP A 482 8.01 40.22 -5.18
C TRP A 482 7.09 39.01 -5.12
N LEU A 483 7.66 37.83 -5.29
CA LEU A 483 6.97 36.56 -5.07
C LEU A 483 7.52 35.89 -3.82
N ARG A 484 6.71 35.00 -3.25
CA ARG A 484 7.10 34.15 -2.12
C ARG A 484 7.38 32.76 -2.67
N ALA A 485 8.61 32.30 -2.47
CA ALA A 485 8.93 30.89 -2.64
C ALA A 485 8.56 30.15 -1.36
N HIS A 486 7.82 29.05 -1.47
CA HIS A 486 7.24 28.31 -0.35
C HIS A 486 8.16 27.17 0.06
N HIS A 487 8.36 26.96 1.36
CA HIS A 487 9.28 25.96 1.88
C HIS A 487 8.80 24.53 1.59
N LEU A 488 9.75 23.67 1.23
CA LEU A 488 9.60 22.25 0.93
C LEU A 488 10.54 21.41 1.80
N HIS A 489 10.60 20.10 1.58
CA HIS A 489 11.46 19.22 2.37
C HIS A 489 12.97 19.53 2.13
N ASP A 490 13.82 19.18 3.10
CA ASP A 490 15.28 19.38 3.06
C ASP A 490 15.73 20.83 2.74
N GLY A 491 14.93 21.82 3.15
CA GLY A 491 15.25 23.24 2.97
C GLY A 491 15.12 23.77 1.55
N TYR A 492 14.55 22.97 0.64
CA TYR A 492 14.15 23.44 -0.69
C TYR A 492 12.95 24.39 -0.60
N PHE A 493 12.75 25.17 -1.65
CA PHE A 493 11.63 26.07 -1.84
C PHE A 493 11.12 25.96 -3.27
N SER A 494 9.80 26.03 -3.47
CA SER A 494 9.20 26.17 -4.79
C SER A 494 8.57 27.52 -5.01
N ILE A 495 8.57 27.97 -6.26
CA ILE A 495 7.88 29.17 -6.67
C ILE A 495 7.27 29.00 -8.07
N MET A 496 6.05 29.49 -8.22
CA MET A 496 5.35 29.54 -9.50
C MET A 496 5.56 30.92 -10.13
N LEU A 497 6.24 30.95 -11.28
CA LEU A 497 6.44 32.15 -12.07
C LEU A 497 5.47 32.15 -13.25
N PRO A 498 4.89 33.32 -13.60
CA PRO A 498 3.98 33.41 -14.74
C PRO A 498 4.72 33.15 -16.06
N TYR A 499 4.09 32.40 -16.96
CA TYR A 499 4.50 32.30 -18.36
C TYR A 499 3.68 33.28 -19.21
N VAL A 500 4.35 34.17 -19.93
CA VAL A 500 3.71 35.03 -20.95
C VAL A 500 4.50 34.89 -22.25
N SER A 501 3.81 34.53 -23.33
CA SER A 501 4.41 34.33 -24.65
C SER A 501 5.15 35.59 -25.11
N GLY A 502 6.38 35.43 -25.61
CA GLY A 502 7.23 36.53 -26.07
C GLY A 502 7.85 37.39 -24.96
N THR A 503 7.77 36.97 -23.69
CA THR A 503 8.45 37.63 -22.57
C THR A 503 9.54 36.76 -21.97
N SER A 504 10.54 37.39 -21.38
CA SER A 504 11.57 36.73 -20.58
C SER A 504 11.29 36.96 -19.09
N VAL A 505 11.60 35.96 -18.26
CA VAL A 505 11.41 36.03 -16.81
C VAL A 505 12.78 36.07 -16.15
N LYS A 506 13.10 37.19 -15.49
CA LYS A 506 14.37 37.42 -14.78
C LYS A 506 14.19 37.20 -13.29
N MET A 507 14.99 36.33 -12.70
CA MET A 507 15.08 36.10 -11.26
C MET A 507 16.28 36.88 -10.71
N LEU A 508 16.04 37.88 -9.86
CA LEU A 508 17.08 38.72 -9.27
C LEU A 508 17.64 38.05 -8.01
N LEU A 509 18.46 37.02 -8.23
CA LEU A 509 18.96 36.14 -7.16
C LEU A 509 20.00 36.84 -6.27
N GLY A 510 20.83 37.72 -6.84
CA GLY A 510 21.92 38.39 -6.12
C GLY A 510 21.48 39.26 -4.96
N GLU A 511 20.25 39.78 -4.97
CA GLU A 511 19.70 40.62 -3.90
C GLU A 511 19.62 39.88 -2.56
N HIS A 512 19.38 38.57 -2.58
CA HIS A 512 19.16 37.77 -1.37
C HIS A 512 20.11 36.59 -1.19
N TYR A 513 20.76 36.13 -2.26
CA TYR A 513 21.56 34.91 -2.23
C TYR A 513 23.02 35.20 -2.57
N VAL A 514 23.93 34.55 -1.84
CA VAL A 514 25.35 34.42 -2.21
C VAL A 514 25.56 33.07 -2.89
N TRP A 515 24.97 32.02 -2.33
CA TRP A 515 24.98 30.66 -2.88
C TRP A 515 23.58 30.08 -2.81
N LEU A 516 23.17 29.44 -3.91
CA LEU A 516 21.92 28.69 -3.98
C LEU A 516 22.11 27.46 -4.87
N GLN A 517 21.29 26.43 -4.65
CA GLN A 517 21.11 25.34 -5.59
C GLN A 517 19.80 25.57 -6.35
N ILE A 518 19.80 25.35 -7.67
CA ILE A 518 18.56 25.29 -8.46
C ILE A 518 18.45 23.87 -8.96
N GLU A 519 17.50 23.12 -8.40
CA GLU A 519 17.23 21.72 -8.74
C GLU A 519 16.67 21.61 -10.15
N GLY A 520 15.69 22.46 -10.45
CA GLY A 520 15.00 22.39 -11.73
C GLY A 520 14.02 23.53 -11.95
N ILE A 521 13.73 23.76 -13.22
CA ILE A 521 12.73 24.69 -13.71
C ILE A 521 11.86 23.94 -14.72
N GLN A 522 10.60 23.73 -14.36
CA GLN A 522 9.64 22.98 -15.16
C GLN A 522 8.59 23.92 -15.73
N LEU A 523 8.23 23.75 -17.00
CA LEU A 523 7.06 24.40 -17.59
C LEU A 523 5.83 23.55 -17.27
N LEU A 524 4.87 24.10 -16.54
CA LEU A 524 3.61 23.44 -16.20
C LEU A 524 2.45 24.05 -17.00
N ASN A 525 1.47 23.22 -17.36
CA ASN A 525 0.17 23.69 -17.86
C ASN A 525 -0.80 24.05 -16.71
N ASN A 526 -2.00 24.51 -17.05
CA ASN A 526 -3.04 24.85 -16.08
C ASN A 526 -3.45 23.69 -15.15
N ALA A 527 -3.29 22.43 -15.60
CA ALA A 527 -3.51 21.24 -14.78
C ALA A 527 -2.27 20.82 -13.96
N ARG A 528 -1.25 21.68 -13.87
CA ARG A 528 0.04 21.43 -13.20
C ARG A 528 0.81 20.21 -13.73
N ARG A 529 0.55 19.79 -14.97
CA ARG A 529 1.34 18.73 -15.63
C ARG A 529 2.57 19.33 -16.27
N VAL A 530 3.70 18.64 -16.12
CA VAL A 530 4.98 19.04 -16.72
C VAL A 530 4.90 18.91 -18.24
N CYS A 531 5.11 20.02 -18.94
CA CYS A 531 5.19 20.09 -20.40
C CYS A 531 6.63 19.94 -20.89
N SER A 532 7.59 20.54 -20.19
CA SER A 532 9.01 20.46 -20.50
C SER A 532 9.87 20.86 -19.30
N ASP A 533 11.12 20.40 -19.30
CA ASP A 533 12.17 20.92 -18.43
C ASP A 533 12.93 22.03 -19.16
N VAL A 534 13.06 23.20 -18.54
CA VAL A 534 13.73 24.38 -19.11
C VAL A 534 14.97 24.79 -18.29
N SER A 535 15.46 23.91 -17.41
CA SER A 535 16.62 24.17 -16.54
C SER A 535 17.91 24.44 -17.31
N SER A 536 18.04 23.91 -18.53
CA SER A 536 19.18 24.17 -19.42
C SER A 536 19.12 25.52 -20.14
N SER A 537 17.99 26.22 -20.10
CA SER A 537 17.71 27.41 -20.90
C SER A 537 17.85 28.71 -20.09
N LEU A 538 18.68 28.69 -19.05
CA LEU A 538 18.97 29.84 -18.20
C LEU A 538 20.15 30.66 -18.73
N ASP A 539 19.90 31.94 -18.97
CA ASP A 539 20.95 32.93 -19.12
C ASP A 539 21.38 33.44 -17.75
N LEU A 540 22.67 33.34 -17.47
CA LEU A 540 23.25 33.68 -16.18
C LEU A 540 24.09 34.96 -16.32
N GLU A 541 23.66 36.02 -15.63
CA GLU A 541 24.39 37.30 -15.53
C GLU A 541 25.02 37.39 -14.14
N GLU A 542 26.35 37.53 -14.07
CA GLU A 542 27.12 37.59 -12.81
C GLU A 542 26.89 36.41 -11.85
N ILE A 543 26.64 35.21 -12.40
CA ILE A 543 26.46 33.98 -11.64
C ILE A 543 27.45 32.93 -12.17
N ASN A 544 28.26 32.35 -11.28
CA ASN A 544 29.05 31.17 -11.59
C ASN A 544 28.24 29.91 -11.27
N ARG A 545 28.22 28.94 -12.19
CA ARG A 545 27.52 27.66 -12.03
C ARG A 545 28.50 26.49 -12.02
N GLU A 546 28.36 25.61 -11.04
CA GLU A 546 29.06 24.32 -10.97
C GLU A 546 28.03 23.24 -10.64
N GLY A 547 27.68 22.43 -11.65
CA GLY A 547 26.56 21.48 -11.54
C GLY A 547 25.23 22.20 -11.29
N GLU A 548 24.60 21.91 -10.15
CA GLU A 548 23.35 22.52 -9.68
C GLU A 548 23.57 23.68 -8.72
N ILE A 549 24.82 24.01 -8.37
CA ILE A 549 25.17 25.07 -7.44
C ILE A 549 25.47 26.36 -8.21
N TYR A 550 24.84 27.45 -7.78
CA TYR A 550 24.93 28.78 -8.35
C TYR A 550 25.50 29.75 -7.32
N ARG A 551 26.58 30.43 -7.69
CA ARG A 551 27.22 31.49 -6.88
C ARG A 551 26.88 32.85 -7.47
N CYS A 552 26.15 33.66 -6.71
CA CYS A 552 25.89 35.05 -7.06
C CYS A 552 27.11 35.91 -6.73
N LEU A 553 27.75 36.47 -7.75
CA LEU A 553 28.97 37.27 -7.60
C LEU A 553 28.70 38.67 -7.04
N SER A 554 27.49 39.20 -7.24
CA SER A 554 27.12 40.54 -6.75
C SER A 554 25.62 40.61 -6.39
N GLN A 555 25.14 41.78 -5.97
CA GLN A 555 23.70 42.05 -5.80
C GLN A 555 22.93 42.10 -7.14
N ALA A 556 23.63 42.37 -8.24
CA ALA A 556 23.08 42.43 -9.58
C ALA A 556 23.03 41.07 -10.30
N SER A 557 23.40 39.97 -9.62
CA SER A 557 23.33 38.62 -10.18
C SER A 557 21.89 38.23 -10.56
N VAL A 558 21.69 37.86 -11.82
CA VAL A 558 20.37 37.55 -12.39
C VAL A 558 20.41 36.24 -13.17
N ALA A 559 19.37 35.41 -13.01
CA ALA A 559 19.11 34.26 -13.87
C ALA A 559 17.86 34.52 -14.72
N THR A 560 17.99 34.47 -16.04
CA THR A 560 16.90 34.76 -16.99
C THR A 560 16.44 33.48 -17.66
N ILE A 561 15.15 33.16 -17.53
CA ILE A 561 14.50 32.11 -18.29
C ILE A 561 14.18 32.69 -19.67
N ARG A 562 14.86 32.21 -20.71
CA ARG A 562 14.58 32.62 -22.09
C ARG A 562 13.19 32.13 -22.52
N PRO A 563 12.48 32.87 -23.38
CA PRO A 563 11.29 32.34 -24.02
C PRO A 563 11.67 31.07 -24.80
N VAL A 564 10.95 29.97 -24.55
CA VAL A 564 11.04 28.77 -25.38
C VAL A 564 10.41 29.12 -26.73
N ASP A 565 11.15 28.99 -27.83
CA ASP A 565 10.69 29.42 -29.14
C ASP A 565 9.32 28.82 -29.55
N LEU A 566 8.43 29.70 -30.04
CA LEU A 566 7.30 29.47 -30.96
C LEU A 566 6.09 28.59 -30.57
N GLN A 567 5.90 28.14 -29.33
CA GLN A 567 4.61 27.53 -28.95
C GLN A 567 3.64 28.56 -28.34
N GLN A 568 2.68 29.01 -29.16
CA GLN A 568 1.48 29.67 -28.65
C GLN A 568 0.60 28.63 -27.96
N PHE A 569 0.70 28.59 -26.64
CA PHE A 569 -0.20 27.77 -25.83
C PHE A 569 -1.58 28.42 -25.76
N LYS A 570 -2.63 27.65 -26.04
CA LYS A 570 -4.03 28.10 -25.91
C LYS A 570 -4.50 28.19 -24.45
N THR A 571 -3.75 27.62 -23.51
CA THR A 571 -4.08 27.53 -22.08
C THR A 571 -2.99 28.18 -21.22
N PRO A 572 -3.32 28.62 -19.98
CA PRO A 572 -2.33 29.17 -19.05
C PRO A 572 -1.20 28.18 -18.77
N HIS A 573 0.04 28.68 -18.75
CA HIS A 573 1.23 27.95 -18.36
C HIS A 573 2.00 28.73 -17.29
N TYR A 574 2.89 28.05 -16.58
CA TYR A 574 3.68 28.63 -15.50
C TYR A 574 5.05 27.94 -15.44
N TYR A 575 6.08 28.68 -15.06
CA TYR A 575 7.35 28.06 -14.68
C TYR A 575 7.31 27.69 -13.20
N HIS A 576 7.55 26.43 -12.88
CA HIS A 576 7.74 25.95 -11.52
C HIS A 576 9.25 25.86 -11.27
N VAL A 577 9.76 26.73 -10.41
CA VAL A 577 11.19 26.79 -10.06
C VAL A 577 11.36 26.17 -8.68
N ILE A 578 12.31 25.26 -8.55
CA ILE A 578 12.70 24.62 -7.29
C ILE A 578 14.14 25.01 -6.98
N LEU A 579 14.34 25.61 -5.80
CA LEU A 579 15.64 26.12 -5.37
C LEU A 579 15.89 25.85 -3.89
N ARG A 580 17.15 25.77 -3.48
CA ARG A 580 17.58 25.66 -2.08
C ARG A 580 18.59 26.76 -1.78
N PRO A 581 18.26 27.75 -0.93
CA PRO A 581 19.23 28.73 -0.47
C PRO A 581 20.32 28.03 0.35
N LEU A 582 21.59 28.25 -0.01
CA LEU A 582 22.74 27.69 0.72
C LEU A 582 23.38 28.74 1.62
N VAL A 583 23.52 29.97 1.11
CA VAL A 583 24.05 31.12 1.85
C VAL A 583 23.26 32.37 1.44
N LEU A 584 22.63 33.02 2.43
CA LEU A 584 21.92 34.27 2.25
C LEU A 584 22.90 35.45 2.24
N ARG A 585 22.56 36.50 1.50
CA ARG A 585 23.26 37.79 1.53
C ARG A 585 22.66 38.64 2.66
N ALA A 586 23.53 39.11 3.55
CA ALA A 586 23.18 39.93 4.70
C ALA A 586 22.72 41.34 4.31
#